data_AF-A0AB39XKH7-F1
#
_entry.id   AF-A0AB39XKH7-F1
#
_cell.length_a   1.000
_cell.length_b   1.000
_cell.length_c   1.000
_cell.angle_alpha   90.00
_cell.angle_beta   90.00
_cell.angle_gamma   90.00
#
_symmetry.space_group_name_H-M   'P 1'
#
loop_
_entity.id
_entity.type
_entity.pdbx_description
1 polymer ?
#
loop_
_entity_poly.entity_id
_entity_poly.type
_entity_poly.pdbx_seq_one_letter_code
_entity_poly.pdbx_strand_id
1 'polypeptide(L)'
;MWIDPQPNDQLVLVWLLNLLRPHKEITTKLSLVHTDDVVANYRAESLAKWKLPVFKVTDDHVALASRAWNAWRAPTPQSCFDLLMEDLTMLPRLRSALIALFEEMPDVSTGLGASEMAMLGSIQDGCTDPQVARMAARHQEVFDEREAGELLDDLAQCPAPLIFGLGEAPFEKDEVARHHRYRKSQVGLTELGRAVVAGEDDFCRHNLIDRWWGGTHLTNGRL
;
A
#
# COMPACT_ATOMS: atom_id res chain seq x y z
N MET A 1 -2.18 5.99 -22.24
CA MET A 1 -2.43 6.13 -20.80
C MET A 1 -1.14 6.57 -20.15
N TRP A 2 -1.27 7.48 -19.20
CA TRP A 2 -0.19 7.88 -18.31
C TRP A 2 -0.36 7.07 -17.02
N ILE A 3 0.71 6.42 -16.57
CA ILE A 3 0.68 5.51 -15.43
C ILE A 3 1.66 6.02 -14.39
N ASP A 4 1.11 6.39 -13.24
CA ASP A 4 1.85 6.84 -12.07
C ASP A 4 2.64 5.68 -11.42
N PRO A 5 3.73 5.97 -10.70
CA PRO A 5 4.66 4.93 -10.28
C PRO A 5 4.16 4.09 -9.09
N GLN A 6 3.09 4.51 -8.41
CA GLN A 6 2.70 3.95 -7.12
C GLN A 6 2.14 2.52 -7.26
N PRO A 7 2.22 1.68 -6.22
CA PRO A 7 1.74 0.31 -6.26
C PRO A 7 0.30 0.16 -6.77
N ASN A 8 -0.63 1.00 -6.29
CA ASN A 8 -2.02 0.96 -6.73
C ASN A 8 -2.21 1.32 -8.21
N ASP A 9 -1.44 2.25 -8.75
CA ASP A 9 -1.48 2.58 -10.19
C ASP A 9 -1.02 1.41 -11.05
N GLN A 10 -0.01 0.67 -10.60
CA GLN A 10 0.45 -0.54 -11.28
C GLN A 10 -0.59 -1.66 -11.21
N LEU A 11 -1.29 -1.81 -10.07
CA LEU A 11 -2.42 -2.74 -9.94
C LEU A 11 -3.57 -2.37 -10.89
N VAL A 12 -3.92 -1.09 -10.98
CA VAL A 12 -4.94 -0.59 -11.91
C VAL A 12 -4.52 -0.82 -13.36
N LEU A 13 -3.24 -0.61 -13.70
CA LEU A 13 -2.71 -0.90 -15.04
C LEU A 13 -2.88 -2.37 -15.40
N VAL A 14 -2.41 -3.30 -14.55
CA VAL A 14 -2.49 -4.74 -14.87
C VAL A 14 -3.94 -5.22 -14.90
N TRP A 15 -4.79 -4.71 -14.01
CA TRP A 15 -6.23 -4.98 -14.03
C TRP A 15 -6.86 -4.53 -15.36
N LEU A 16 -6.58 -3.29 -15.78
CA LEU A 16 -7.18 -2.73 -16.99
C LEU A 16 -6.71 -3.46 -18.24
N LEU A 17 -5.41 -3.77 -18.36
CA LEU A 17 -4.90 -4.54 -19.50
C LEU A 17 -5.47 -5.95 -19.53
N ASN A 18 -5.64 -6.60 -18.37
CA ASN A 18 -6.33 -7.88 -18.27
C ASN A 18 -7.82 -7.76 -18.69
N LEU A 19 -8.51 -6.71 -18.24
CA LEU A 19 -9.92 -6.45 -18.59
C LEU A 19 -10.10 -6.21 -20.09
N LEU A 20 -9.18 -5.48 -20.72
CA LEU A 20 -9.20 -5.16 -22.14
C LEU A 20 -8.70 -6.31 -23.04
N ARG A 21 -8.25 -7.43 -22.47
CA ARG A 21 -7.72 -8.57 -23.24
C ARG A 21 -8.62 -9.04 -24.39
N PRO A 22 -9.96 -9.11 -24.26
CA PRO A 22 -10.84 -9.52 -25.36
C PRO A 22 -11.00 -8.46 -26.46
N HIS A 23 -10.61 -7.20 -26.20
CA HIS A 23 -10.89 -6.03 -27.04
C HIS A 23 -9.65 -5.58 -27.83
N LYS A 24 -9.23 -6.39 -28.80
CA LYS A 24 -8.00 -6.14 -29.59
C LYS A 24 -8.01 -4.82 -30.36
N GLU A 25 -9.19 -4.38 -30.79
CA GLU A 25 -9.43 -3.09 -31.43
C GLU A 25 -9.08 -1.88 -30.54
N ILE A 26 -9.08 -2.07 -29.22
CA ILE A 26 -8.65 -1.09 -28.22
C ILE A 26 -7.16 -1.27 -27.90
N THR A 27 -6.74 -2.49 -27.55
CA THR A 27 -5.37 -2.73 -27.07
C THR A 27 -4.31 -2.39 -28.13
N THR A 28 -4.58 -2.64 -29.41
CA THR A 28 -3.66 -2.29 -30.53
C THR A 28 -3.48 -0.79 -30.74
N LYS A 29 -4.43 0.04 -30.28
CA LYS A 29 -4.34 1.51 -30.36
C LYS A 29 -3.75 2.11 -29.08
N LEU A 30 -3.75 1.34 -28.00
CA LEU A 30 -3.29 1.78 -26.69
C LEU A 30 -1.78 2.01 -26.68
N SER A 31 -1.36 3.03 -25.94
CA SER A 31 0.05 3.32 -25.70
C SER A 31 0.23 3.70 -24.23
N LEU A 32 1.34 3.30 -23.63
CA LEU A 32 1.67 3.55 -22.23
C LEU A 32 2.77 4.60 -22.14
N VAL A 33 2.64 5.47 -21.14
CA VAL A 33 3.67 6.41 -20.69
C VAL A 33 3.84 6.14 -19.21
N HIS A 34 4.98 5.57 -18.84
CA HIS A 34 5.34 5.37 -17.44
C HIS A 34 5.96 6.66 -16.93
N THR A 35 5.42 7.19 -15.83
CA THR A 35 5.95 8.40 -15.20
C THR A 35 6.91 8.04 -14.08
N ASP A 36 7.81 8.96 -13.77
CA ASP A 36 8.76 8.79 -12.66
C ASP A 36 8.21 9.33 -11.34
N ASP A 37 7.12 10.10 -11.39
CA ASP A 37 6.46 10.72 -10.24
C ASP A 37 4.96 10.89 -10.56
N VAL A 38 4.15 11.08 -9.52
CA VAL A 38 2.70 11.23 -9.59
C VAL A 38 2.33 12.47 -10.40
N VAL A 39 1.64 12.27 -11.52
CA VAL A 39 1.29 13.34 -12.48
C VAL A 39 0.49 14.46 -11.81
N ALA A 40 -0.38 14.11 -10.86
CA ALA A 40 -1.23 15.07 -10.15
C ALA A 40 -0.44 16.11 -9.32
N ASN A 41 0.83 15.84 -9.00
CA ASN A 41 1.70 16.78 -8.27
C ASN A 41 2.17 17.96 -9.13
N TYR A 42 1.96 17.92 -10.44
CA TYR A 42 2.51 18.88 -11.39
C TYR A 42 1.44 19.69 -12.10
N ARG A 43 1.74 20.96 -12.34
CA ARG A 43 0.90 21.82 -13.20
C ARG A 43 1.02 21.41 -14.67
N ALA A 44 -0.04 21.64 -15.43
CA ALA A 44 -0.13 21.27 -16.85
C ALA A 44 1.04 21.81 -17.70
N GLU A 45 1.51 23.03 -17.42
CA GLU A 45 2.62 23.65 -18.16
C GLU A 45 3.97 22.97 -17.89
N SER A 46 4.10 22.30 -16.74
CA SER A 46 5.28 21.52 -16.39
C SER A 46 5.23 20.14 -17.05
N LEU A 47 4.05 19.50 -17.01
CA LEU A 47 3.80 18.22 -17.68
C LEU A 47 4.00 18.31 -19.19
N ALA A 48 3.60 19.43 -19.82
CA ALA A 48 3.80 19.65 -21.25
C ALA A 48 5.29 19.66 -21.68
N LYS A 49 6.22 19.84 -20.74
CA LYS A 49 7.67 19.80 -21.00
C LYS A 49 8.25 18.41 -20.85
N TRP A 50 7.53 17.46 -20.26
CA TRP A 50 8.00 16.10 -20.08
C TRP A 50 8.16 15.41 -21.43
N LYS A 51 9.33 14.80 -21.63
CA LYS A 51 9.66 14.04 -22.85
C LYS A 51 9.84 12.58 -22.49
N LEU A 52 8.75 11.97 -22.02
CA LEU A 52 8.74 10.57 -21.63
C LEU A 52 8.53 9.66 -22.85
N PRO A 53 9.15 8.46 -22.85
CA PRO A 53 8.93 7.48 -23.91
C PRO A 53 7.48 6.99 -23.93
N VAL A 54 6.99 6.73 -25.14
CA VAL A 54 5.66 6.18 -25.39
C VAL A 54 5.82 4.75 -25.91
N PHE A 55 5.28 3.79 -25.18
CA PHE A 55 5.36 2.36 -25.53
C PHE A 55 4.03 1.89 -26.12
N LYS A 56 4.06 1.21 -27.26
CA LYS A 56 2.86 0.57 -27.80
C LYS A 56 2.53 -0.67 -26.99
N VAL A 57 1.25 -0.83 -26.65
CA VAL A 57 0.77 -2.06 -25.99
C VAL A 57 0.80 -3.19 -27.00
N THR A 58 1.49 -4.28 -26.64
CA THR A 58 1.57 -5.52 -27.42
C THR A 58 0.78 -6.63 -26.74
N ASP A 59 0.64 -7.76 -27.42
CA ASP A 59 0.04 -8.96 -26.84
C ASP A 59 0.81 -9.47 -25.61
N ASP A 60 2.12 -9.29 -25.58
CA ASP A 60 2.97 -9.67 -24.44
C ASP A 60 2.69 -8.82 -23.20
N HIS A 61 2.41 -7.52 -23.36
CA HIS A 61 1.98 -6.65 -22.24
C HIS A 61 0.66 -7.15 -21.65
N VAL A 62 -0.31 -7.47 -22.51
CA VAL A 62 -1.62 -7.98 -22.09
C VAL A 62 -1.48 -9.35 -21.41
N ALA A 63 -0.63 -10.22 -21.94
CA ALA A 63 -0.36 -11.53 -21.35
C ALA A 63 0.30 -11.42 -19.97
N LEU A 64 1.32 -10.57 -19.82
CA LEU A 64 1.99 -10.30 -18.54
C LEU A 64 1.02 -9.69 -17.52
N ALA A 65 0.27 -8.67 -17.91
CA ALA A 65 -0.74 -8.05 -17.06
C ALA A 65 -1.82 -9.05 -16.60
N SER A 66 -2.24 -9.96 -17.49
CA SER A 66 -3.19 -11.02 -17.14
C SER A 66 -2.61 -11.99 -16.10
N ARG A 67 -1.34 -12.38 -16.22
CA ARG A 67 -0.67 -13.21 -15.21
C ARG A 67 -0.58 -12.48 -13.87
N ALA A 68 -0.11 -11.23 -13.89
CA ALA A 68 0.00 -10.37 -12.71
C ALA A 68 -1.34 -10.21 -11.98
N TRP A 69 -2.40 -9.87 -12.72
CA TRP A 69 -3.73 -9.69 -12.13
C TRP A 69 -4.32 -10.99 -11.57
N ASN A 70 -4.08 -12.12 -12.21
CA ASN A 70 -4.54 -13.41 -11.69
C ASN A 70 -3.75 -13.85 -10.45
N ALA A 71 -2.44 -13.56 -10.41
CA ALA A 71 -1.61 -13.82 -9.24
C ALA A 71 -2.00 -12.94 -8.04
N TRP A 72 -2.27 -11.65 -8.27
CA TRP A 72 -2.76 -10.74 -7.23
C TRP A 72 -4.08 -11.20 -6.60
N ARG A 73 -4.97 -11.79 -7.40
CA ARG A 73 -6.26 -12.34 -6.94
C ARG A 73 -6.19 -13.78 -6.46
N ALA A 74 -5.01 -14.39 -6.42
CA ALA A 74 -4.86 -15.77 -5.96
C ALA A 74 -5.18 -15.87 -4.46
N PRO A 75 -5.71 -17.02 -3.99
CA PRO A 75 -6.01 -17.24 -2.58
C PRO A 75 -4.75 -17.33 -1.69
N THR A 76 -3.56 -17.42 -2.30
CA THR A 76 -2.28 -17.47 -1.61
C THR A 76 -1.29 -16.55 -2.33
N PRO A 77 -0.31 -15.96 -1.61
CA PRO A 77 0.65 -15.02 -2.21
C PRO A 77 1.64 -15.67 -3.16
N GLN A 78 1.76 -17.02 -3.16
CA GLN A 78 2.82 -17.75 -3.87
C GLN A 78 2.92 -17.37 -5.35
N SER A 79 1.82 -17.37 -6.10
CA SER A 79 1.85 -17.01 -7.53
C SER A 79 2.30 -15.56 -7.75
N CYS A 80 2.02 -14.68 -6.80
CA CYS A 80 2.44 -13.29 -6.85
C CYS A 80 3.94 -13.16 -6.54
N PHE A 81 4.45 -14.00 -5.64
CA PHE A 81 5.87 -14.10 -5.31
C PHE A 81 6.66 -14.67 -6.49
N ASP A 82 6.15 -15.71 -7.15
CA ASP A 82 6.78 -16.33 -8.32
C ASP A 82 6.96 -15.33 -9.48
N LEU A 83 6.06 -14.35 -9.63
CA LEU A 83 6.21 -13.27 -10.62
C LEU A 83 7.45 -12.42 -10.38
N LEU A 84 7.93 -12.30 -9.15
CA LEU A 84 9.18 -11.61 -8.88
C LEU A 84 10.38 -12.33 -9.51
N MET A 85 10.24 -13.59 -9.92
CA MET A 85 11.30 -14.33 -10.63
C MET A 85 11.17 -14.25 -12.16
N GLU A 86 10.08 -13.67 -12.67
CA GLU A 86 9.87 -13.46 -14.11
C GLU A 86 10.51 -12.15 -14.61
N ASP A 87 10.63 -12.03 -15.94
CA ASP A 87 10.95 -10.76 -16.59
C ASP A 87 9.72 -9.83 -16.62
N LEU A 88 9.79 -8.75 -15.84
CA LEU A 88 8.75 -7.73 -15.71
C LEU A 88 9.12 -6.42 -16.43
N THR A 89 10.19 -6.39 -17.23
CA THR A 89 10.74 -5.14 -17.82
C THR A 89 9.76 -4.39 -18.73
N MET A 90 8.79 -5.08 -19.34
CA MET A 90 7.71 -4.45 -20.12
C MET A 90 6.76 -3.61 -19.28
N LEU A 91 6.68 -3.87 -17.97
CA LEU A 91 5.90 -3.11 -16.99
C LEU A 91 6.87 -2.66 -15.88
N PRO A 92 7.73 -1.67 -16.15
CA PRO A 92 8.97 -1.43 -15.41
C PRO A 92 8.77 -1.13 -13.91
N ARG A 93 7.61 -0.61 -13.51
CA ARG A 93 7.26 -0.29 -12.12
C ARG A 93 6.52 -1.43 -11.40
N LEU A 94 6.13 -2.50 -12.11
CA LEU A 94 5.36 -3.59 -11.53
C LEU A 94 6.17 -4.35 -10.47
N ARG A 95 7.47 -4.59 -10.68
CA ARG A 95 8.31 -5.29 -9.71
C ARG A 95 8.36 -4.55 -8.37
N SER A 96 8.66 -3.25 -8.40
CA SER A 96 8.72 -2.43 -7.18
C SER A 96 7.36 -2.33 -6.51
N ALA A 97 6.29 -2.20 -7.29
CA ALA A 97 4.92 -2.23 -6.76
C ALA A 97 4.61 -3.53 -6.01
N LEU A 98 4.95 -4.68 -6.60
CA LEU A 98 4.74 -5.98 -5.94
C LEU A 98 5.56 -6.11 -4.66
N ILE A 99 6.80 -5.63 -4.64
CA ILE A 99 7.65 -5.64 -3.43
C ILE A 99 7.01 -4.79 -2.32
N ALA A 100 6.62 -3.55 -2.63
CA ALA A 100 5.95 -2.69 -1.64
C ALA A 100 4.64 -3.32 -1.12
N LEU A 101 3.85 -3.96 -1.98
CA LEU A 101 2.66 -4.69 -1.54
C LEU A 101 3.02 -5.87 -0.63
N PHE A 102 4.10 -6.61 -0.92
CA PHE A 102 4.58 -7.69 -0.05
C PHE A 102 5.06 -7.19 1.31
N GLU A 103 5.66 -6.01 1.36
CA GLU A 103 6.08 -5.37 2.61
C GLU A 103 4.88 -5.02 3.52
N GLU A 104 3.66 -4.92 3.00
CA GLU A 104 2.44 -4.74 3.80
C GLU A 104 1.82 -6.04 4.34
N MET A 105 2.40 -7.20 3.98
CA MET A 105 2.04 -8.45 4.64
C MET A 105 2.50 -8.42 6.10
N PRO A 106 1.76 -9.05 7.04
CA PRO A 106 2.19 -9.20 8.42
C PRO A 106 3.57 -9.85 8.49
N ASP A 107 4.54 -9.13 9.06
CA ASP A 107 5.87 -9.67 9.29
C ASP A 107 5.83 -10.82 10.31
N VAL A 108 6.72 -11.80 10.14
CA VAL A 108 6.76 -13.02 10.97
C VAL A 108 7.18 -12.76 12.42
N SER A 109 7.83 -11.62 12.70
CA SER A 109 8.31 -11.25 14.03
C SER A 109 7.39 -10.25 14.74
N THR A 110 6.78 -9.32 14.00
CA THR A 110 5.97 -8.25 14.61
C THR A 110 4.47 -8.40 14.35
N GLY A 111 4.06 -9.16 13.34
CA GLY A 111 2.66 -9.29 12.94
C GLY A 111 2.09 -8.07 12.22
N LEU A 112 2.93 -7.11 11.83
CA LEU A 112 2.53 -5.85 11.23
C LEU A 112 3.11 -5.68 9.82
N GLY A 113 2.42 -4.91 8.98
CA GLY A 113 2.94 -4.46 7.70
C GLY A 113 3.95 -3.31 7.85
N ALA A 114 4.70 -3.04 6.78
CA ALA A 114 5.73 -2.00 6.77
C ALA A 114 5.17 -0.61 7.06
N SER A 115 3.97 -0.27 6.60
CA SER A 115 3.34 1.03 6.89
C SER A 115 3.03 1.20 8.37
N GLU A 116 2.47 0.16 9.02
CA GLU A 116 2.18 0.16 10.46
C GLU A 116 3.48 0.29 11.27
N MET A 117 4.52 -0.48 10.90
CA MET A 117 5.83 -0.40 11.54
C MET A 117 6.50 0.97 11.37
N ALA A 118 6.36 1.62 10.21
CA ALA A 118 6.89 2.96 9.98
C ALA A 118 6.21 4.00 10.88
N MET A 119 4.89 3.90 11.09
CA MET A 119 4.16 4.77 12.02
C MET A 119 4.65 4.59 13.46
N LEU A 120 4.78 3.34 13.93
CA LEU A 120 5.25 3.04 15.29
C LEU A 120 6.70 3.51 15.50
N GLY A 121 7.58 3.29 14.52
CA GLY A 121 8.96 3.77 14.54
C GLY A 121 9.04 5.30 14.64
N SER A 122 8.20 6.03 13.88
CA SER A 122 8.14 7.48 13.99
C SER A 122 7.76 7.96 15.39
N ILE A 123 6.80 7.28 16.05
CA ILE A 123 6.39 7.60 17.42
C ILE A 123 7.50 7.23 18.42
N GLN A 124 8.19 6.10 18.21
CA GLN A 124 9.36 5.69 19.01
C GLN A 124 10.47 6.75 18.98
N ASP A 125 10.66 7.41 17.83
CA ASP A 125 11.63 8.50 17.63
C ASP A 125 11.17 9.86 18.20
N GLY A 126 10.03 9.89 18.88
CA GLY A 126 9.52 11.06 19.59
C GLY A 126 8.44 11.85 18.84
N CYS A 127 7.92 11.33 17.73
CA CYS A 127 6.75 11.93 17.08
C CYS A 127 5.51 11.80 17.98
N THR A 128 4.91 12.93 18.36
CA THR A 128 3.67 12.96 19.14
C THR A 128 2.47 13.47 18.35
N ASP A 129 2.68 14.01 17.14
CA ASP A 129 1.60 14.50 16.27
C ASP A 129 1.05 13.32 15.42
N PRO A 130 -0.22 12.92 15.58
CA PRO A 130 -0.79 11.84 14.78
C PRO A 130 -0.76 12.10 13.27
N GLN A 131 -0.83 13.36 12.82
CA GLN A 131 -0.71 13.67 11.39
C GLN A 131 0.68 13.31 10.86
N VAL A 132 1.72 13.60 11.64
CA VAL A 132 3.11 13.29 11.26
C VAL A 132 3.37 11.79 11.35
N ALA A 133 2.90 11.13 12.42
CA ALA A 133 3.02 9.68 12.57
C ALA A 133 2.37 8.94 11.39
N ARG A 134 1.13 9.34 11.02
CA ARG A 134 0.43 8.82 9.83
C ARG A 134 1.24 8.98 8.54
N MET A 135 1.91 10.12 8.37
CA MET A 135 2.71 10.38 7.16
C MET A 135 3.92 9.46 7.03
N ALA A 136 4.37 8.79 8.09
CA ALA A 136 5.47 7.83 8.02
C ALA A 136 5.18 6.66 7.07
N ALA A 137 3.92 6.26 6.93
CA ALA A 137 3.51 5.20 5.99
C ALA A 137 3.61 5.60 4.51
N ARG A 138 3.74 6.90 4.18
CA ARG A 138 3.83 7.36 2.80
C ARG A 138 5.05 6.82 2.06
N HIS A 139 6.09 6.38 2.77
CA HIS A 139 7.28 5.84 2.12
C HIS A 139 6.99 4.61 1.25
N GLN A 140 5.97 3.83 1.62
CA GLN A 140 5.58 2.63 0.88
C GLN A 140 4.68 2.93 -0.31
N GLU A 141 4.03 4.10 -0.32
CA GLU A 141 3.10 4.54 -1.38
C GLU A 141 1.92 3.57 -1.66
N VAL A 142 1.71 2.56 -0.80
CA VAL A 142 0.63 1.57 -0.95
C VAL A 142 -0.72 2.14 -0.50
N PHE A 143 -0.73 2.88 0.61
CA PHE A 143 -1.95 3.40 1.22
C PHE A 143 -2.11 4.90 0.94
N ASP A 144 -3.35 5.29 0.63
CA ASP A 144 -3.70 6.69 0.51
C ASP A 144 -3.74 7.40 1.90
N GLU A 145 -4.00 8.71 1.90
CA GLU A 145 -4.06 9.49 3.13
C GLU A 145 -5.14 9.02 4.12
N ARG A 146 -6.27 8.53 3.62
CA ARG A 146 -7.39 8.03 4.41
C ARG A 146 -7.04 6.65 4.97
N GLU A 147 -6.53 5.75 4.15
CA GLU A 147 -6.14 4.38 4.53
C GLU A 147 -5.03 4.39 5.57
N ALA A 148 -4.02 5.27 5.42
CA ALA A 148 -3.02 5.46 6.46
C ALA A 148 -3.63 5.97 7.78
N GLY A 149 -4.72 6.74 7.73
CA GLY A 149 -5.46 7.14 8.92
C GLY A 149 -6.24 5.99 9.56
N GLU A 150 -6.78 5.07 8.75
CA GLU A 150 -7.43 3.84 9.21
C GLU A 150 -6.43 2.96 9.96
N LEU A 151 -5.24 2.73 9.39
CA LEU A 151 -4.17 1.97 10.04
C LEU A 151 -3.75 2.59 11.38
N LEU A 152 -3.55 3.91 11.43
CA LEU A 152 -3.14 4.58 12.68
C LEU A 152 -4.21 4.46 13.77
N ASP A 153 -5.48 4.60 13.40
CA ASP A 153 -6.60 4.44 14.33
C ASP A 153 -6.72 2.97 14.79
N ASP A 154 -6.55 1.99 13.91
CA ASP A 154 -6.60 0.55 14.24
C ASP A 154 -5.50 0.17 15.25
N LEU A 155 -4.29 0.73 15.11
CA LEU A 155 -3.19 0.56 16.07
C LEU A 155 -3.52 1.12 17.48
N ALA A 156 -4.47 2.05 17.57
CA ALA A 156 -4.93 2.64 18.84
C ALA A 156 -6.25 2.04 19.36
N GLN A 157 -7.05 1.41 18.51
CA GLN A 157 -8.41 0.96 18.80
C GLN A 157 -8.58 -0.56 18.80
N CYS A 158 -7.50 -1.32 18.68
CA CYS A 158 -7.51 -2.78 18.81
C CYS A 158 -7.61 -3.25 20.28
N PRO A 159 -7.96 -4.53 20.54
CA PRO A 159 -8.10 -5.06 21.91
C PRO A 159 -6.89 -4.84 22.82
N ALA A 160 -5.68 -4.92 22.26
CA ALA A 160 -4.43 -4.57 22.91
C ALA A 160 -3.72 -3.48 22.10
N PRO A 161 -3.99 -2.18 22.38
CA PRO A 161 -3.46 -1.06 21.62
C PRO A 161 -1.93 -0.97 21.63
N LEU A 162 -1.35 -0.57 20.51
CA LEU A 162 0.09 -0.27 20.36
C LEU A 162 0.36 1.23 20.54
N ILE A 163 -0.66 2.05 20.30
CA ILE A 163 -0.62 3.51 20.43
C ILE A 163 -1.69 3.95 21.45
N PHE A 164 -1.37 4.94 22.28
CA PHE A 164 -2.34 5.64 23.13
C PHE A 164 -2.47 7.11 22.72
N GLY A 165 -3.53 7.77 23.21
CA GLY A 165 -3.69 9.23 23.10
C GLY A 165 -4.54 9.74 21.94
N LEU A 166 -5.04 8.85 21.06
CA LEU A 166 -6.03 9.17 20.01
C LEU A 166 -7.49 9.21 20.49
N GLY A 167 -7.73 8.76 21.72
CA GLY A 167 -9.06 8.58 22.29
C GLY A 167 -9.75 7.30 21.82
N GLU A 168 -10.84 6.94 22.48
CA GLU A 168 -11.62 5.71 22.20
C GLU A 168 -12.74 5.94 21.16
N ALA A 169 -12.79 7.12 20.55
CA ALA A 169 -13.80 7.43 19.54
C ALA A 169 -13.56 6.56 18.29
N PRO A 170 -14.61 5.98 17.68
CA PRO A 170 -14.48 5.15 16.48
C PRO A 170 -13.69 5.84 15.36
N PHE A 171 -13.17 5.05 14.41
CA PHE A 171 -12.62 5.60 13.17
C PHE A 171 -13.58 6.60 12.53
N GLU A 172 -13.08 7.83 12.30
CA GLU A 172 -13.86 8.92 11.75
C GLU A 172 -13.68 8.95 10.22
N LYS A 173 -14.76 8.63 9.50
CA LYS A 173 -14.75 8.57 8.03
C LYS A 173 -14.65 9.95 7.42
N ASP A 174 -15.22 10.97 8.08
CA ASP A 174 -15.11 12.35 7.63
C ASP A 174 -13.68 12.87 7.87
N GLU A 175 -12.99 13.21 6.77
CA GLU A 175 -11.59 13.62 6.84
C GLU A 175 -11.41 14.89 7.67
N VAL A 176 -12.35 15.83 7.60
CA VAL A 176 -12.29 17.09 8.35
C VAL A 176 -12.39 16.83 9.85
N ALA A 177 -13.36 16.02 10.27
CA ALA A 177 -13.53 15.62 11.66
C ALA A 177 -12.32 14.81 12.18
N ARG A 178 -11.79 13.86 11.39
CA ARG A 178 -10.55 13.13 11.72
C ARG A 178 -9.39 14.09 11.92
N HIS A 179 -9.21 15.03 11.01
CA HIS A 179 -8.15 16.02 11.08
C HIS A 179 -8.28 16.94 12.31
N HIS A 180 -9.51 17.33 12.67
CA HIS A 180 -9.79 18.07 13.90
C HIS A 180 -9.48 17.26 15.17
N ARG A 181 -9.77 15.96 15.19
CA ARG A 181 -9.41 15.07 16.31
C ARG A 181 -7.89 14.96 16.45
N TYR A 182 -7.16 14.71 15.36
CA TYR A 182 -5.71 14.57 15.41
C TYR A 182 -5.03 15.84 15.92
N ARG A 183 -5.49 17.03 15.49
CA ARG A 183 -4.96 18.32 15.98
C ARG A 183 -5.13 18.55 17.50
N LYS A 184 -6.05 17.84 18.14
CA LYS A 184 -6.32 17.92 19.58
C LYS A 184 -5.68 16.76 20.36
N SER A 185 -5.02 15.84 19.66
CA SER A 185 -4.48 14.60 20.23
C SER A 185 -2.96 14.65 20.26
N GLN A 186 -2.37 13.86 21.15
CA GLN A 186 -0.95 13.56 21.13
C GLN A 186 -0.79 12.06 21.31
N VAL A 187 0.04 11.43 20.48
CA VAL A 187 0.26 9.98 20.51
C VAL A 187 1.54 9.59 21.22
N GLY A 188 1.52 8.39 21.78
CA GLY A 188 2.70 7.69 22.31
C GLY A 188 2.52 6.18 22.20
N LEU A 189 3.62 5.44 22.32
CA LEU A 189 3.58 3.97 22.30
C LEU A 189 3.13 3.40 23.65
N THR A 190 2.27 2.39 23.63
CA THR A 190 1.98 1.59 24.82
C THR A 190 3.18 0.71 25.19
N GLU A 191 3.08 -0.06 26.27
CA GLU A 191 4.10 -1.06 26.60
C GLU A 191 4.23 -2.11 25.49
N LEU A 192 3.09 -2.61 24.99
CA LEU A 192 3.05 -3.52 23.85
C LEU A 192 3.63 -2.87 22.59
N GLY A 193 3.27 -1.62 22.29
CA GLY A 193 3.82 -0.89 21.13
C GLY A 193 5.35 -0.79 21.16
N ARG A 194 5.94 -0.52 22.33
CA ARG A 194 7.40 -0.52 22.48
C ARG A 194 8.02 -1.91 22.29
N ALA A 195 7.41 -2.95 22.86
CA ALA A 195 7.91 -4.32 22.72
C ALA A 195 7.86 -4.80 21.27
N VAL A 196 6.78 -4.51 20.53
CA VAL A 196 6.65 -4.84 19.10
C VAL A 196 7.69 -4.10 18.26
N VAL A 197 7.90 -2.80 18.48
CA VAL A 197 8.94 -2.03 17.76
C VAL A 197 10.35 -2.56 18.07
N ALA A 198 10.58 -3.03 19.29
CA ALA A 198 11.86 -3.64 19.69
C ALA A 198 12.05 -5.08 19.15
N GLY A 199 11.04 -5.68 18.52
CA GLY A 199 11.05 -7.09 18.09
C GLY A 199 10.99 -8.08 19.25
N GLU A 200 10.53 -7.62 20.43
CA GLU A 200 10.43 -8.42 21.66
C GLU A 200 9.06 -9.07 21.82
N ASP A 201 8.03 -8.58 21.10
CA ASP A 201 6.69 -9.15 21.06
C ASP A 201 6.05 -9.00 19.67
N ASP A 202 4.92 -9.68 19.46
CA ASP A 202 4.21 -9.80 18.19
C ASP A 202 2.75 -9.37 18.34
N PHE A 203 2.30 -8.47 17.47
CA PHE A 203 0.91 -7.99 17.39
C PHE A 203 -0.10 -9.14 17.34
N CYS A 204 0.18 -10.22 16.58
CA CYS A 204 -0.72 -11.35 16.37
C CYS A 204 -1.01 -12.15 17.65
N ARG A 205 -0.18 -12.02 18.68
CA ARG A 205 -0.36 -12.74 19.94
C ARG A 205 -1.45 -12.12 20.81
N HIS A 206 -1.73 -10.83 20.58
CA HIS A 206 -2.64 -10.03 21.40
C HIS A 206 -3.85 -9.54 20.61
N ASN A 207 -3.71 -9.39 19.30
CA ASN A 207 -4.73 -8.85 18.42
C ASN A 207 -5.04 -9.80 17.25
N LEU A 208 -6.26 -9.67 16.71
CA LEU A 208 -6.69 -10.43 15.54
C LEU A 208 -6.20 -9.73 14.27
N ILE A 209 -5.62 -10.53 13.37
CA ILE A 209 -5.49 -10.22 11.96
C ILE A 209 -6.69 -10.83 11.26
N ASP A 210 -7.44 -9.99 10.55
CA ASP A 210 -8.51 -10.39 9.66
C ASP A 210 -8.59 -9.36 8.53
N ARG A 211 -7.74 -9.54 7.51
CA ARG A 211 -7.64 -8.58 6.39
C ARG A 211 -7.35 -9.27 5.06
N TRP A 212 -7.63 -8.58 3.97
CA TRP A 212 -7.37 -9.07 2.62
C TRP A 212 -6.12 -8.43 2.04
N TRP A 213 -5.25 -9.26 1.48
CA TRP A 213 -4.14 -8.86 0.62
C TRP A 213 -4.41 -9.37 -0.79
N GLY A 214 -4.92 -8.49 -1.65
CA GLY A 214 -5.45 -8.90 -2.95
C GLY A 214 -6.53 -9.98 -2.79
N GLY A 215 -6.29 -11.17 -3.38
CA GLY A 215 -7.16 -12.34 -3.22
C GLY A 215 -6.81 -13.26 -2.05
N THR A 216 -5.78 -12.94 -1.26
CA THR A 216 -5.36 -13.72 -0.10
C THR A 216 -6.03 -13.19 1.16
N HIS A 217 -6.80 -14.04 1.83
CA HIS A 217 -7.38 -13.74 3.14
C HIS A 217 -6.38 -14.10 4.24
N LEU A 218 -5.90 -13.09 4.95
CA LEU A 218 -4.92 -13.20 6.03
C LEU A 218 -5.65 -13.29 7.37
N THR A 219 -5.28 -14.29 8.17
CA THR A 219 -5.77 -14.47 9.54
C THR A 219 -4.62 -14.96 10.42
N ASN A 220 -4.69 -14.86 11.75
CA ASN A 220 -3.61 -15.35 12.64
C ASN A 220 -3.27 -16.85 12.39
N GLY A 221 -4.24 -17.65 11.94
CA GLY A 221 -4.04 -19.07 11.60
C GLY A 221 -3.56 -19.33 10.17
N ARG A 222 -3.37 -18.27 9.37
CA ARG A 222 -3.01 -18.30 7.96
C ARG A 222 -2.20 -17.04 7.60
N LEU A 223 -0.98 -17.01 8.12
CA LEU A 223 0.08 -16.05 7.79
C LEU A 223 1.15 -16.73 6.95
#